data_AF-A0A7X5E4M7-F1
#
_entry.id   AF-A0A7X5E4M7-F1
#
_cell.length_a   1.000
_cell.length_b   1.000
_cell.length_c   1.000
_cell.angle_alpha   90.00
_cell.angle_beta   90.00
_cell.angle_gamma   90.00
#
_symmetry.space_group_name_H-M   'P 1'
#
loop_
_entity.id
_entity.type
_entity.pdbx_description
1 polymer ?
#
loop_
_entity_poly.entity_id
_entity_poly.type
_entity_poly.pdbx_seq_one_letter_code
_entity_poly.pdbx_strand_id
1 'polypeptide(L)'
;LSGCTSLESLPKNLAVGGSLYLDGCTSLKTQKIKKLKDGDYVPGRYLYADGILTHVKRRKAVNGITYYQGKIPNRNVVYDGKNYAHCKDFRTGIADLIFKSAKERGAEQYRQDPLDKPFTVPELATRYRVITGACQQGTQAFIDSFGDQIKERYTIREVIELTKGQYGAGRFAEFYGNDEEA
;
A
#
# COMPACT_ATOMS: atom_id res chain seq x y z
N LEU A 1 27.73 8.13 5.91
CA LEU A 1 29.07 8.70 5.66
C LEU A 1 29.98 8.17 6.74
N SER A 2 31.16 7.69 6.36
CA SER A 2 32.19 7.24 7.29
C SER A 2 33.52 7.90 6.91
N GLY A 3 34.26 8.43 7.89
CA GLY A 3 35.62 8.94 7.69
C GLY A 3 35.72 10.25 6.89
N CYS A 4 34.64 11.02 6.74
CA CYS A 4 34.69 12.32 6.04
C CYS A 4 35.27 13.42 6.95
N THR A 5 36.57 13.35 7.24
CA THR A 5 37.27 14.26 8.16
C THR A 5 37.36 15.70 7.68
N SER A 6 37.21 15.97 6.38
CA SER A 6 37.18 17.33 5.80
C SER A 6 35.77 17.91 5.61
N LEU A 7 34.70 17.16 5.94
CA LEU A 7 33.33 17.63 5.74
C LEU A 7 32.92 18.58 6.88
N GLU A 8 32.87 19.88 6.60
CA GLU A 8 32.57 20.90 7.62
C GLU A 8 31.06 21.18 7.80
N SER A 9 30.25 20.91 6.77
CA SER A 9 28.82 21.24 6.78
C SER A 9 28.00 20.28 5.92
N LEU A 10 26.74 20.05 6.32
CA LEU A 10 25.73 19.40 5.46
C LEU A 10 24.97 20.46 4.64
N PRO A 11 24.35 20.07 3.52
CA PRO A 11 23.57 20.97 2.70
C PRO A 11 22.45 21.65 3.51
N LYS A 12 22.27 22.96 3.31
CA LYS A 12 21.15 23.70 3.88
C LYS A 12 19.84 23.08 3.40
N ASN A 13 18.97 22.68 4.34
CA ASN A 13 17.72 21.94 4.09
C ASN A 13 17.88 20.48 3.65
N LEU A 14 18.94 19.80 4.12
CA LEU A 14 19.00 18.34 4.06
C LEU A 14 17.79 17.75 4.82
N ALA A 15 17.04 16.91 4.12
CA ALA A 15 15.88 16.21 4.64
C ALA A 15 16.16 14.71 4.52
N VAL A 16 16.09 14.01 5.65
CA VAL A 16 16.31 12.56 5.71
C VAL A 16 15.04 11.87 6.18
N GLY A 17 14.61 10.86 5.42
CA GLY A 17 13.46 10.01 5.78
C GLY A 17 13.81 8.87 6.73
N GLY A 18 15.04 8.81 7.23
CA GLY A 18 15.53 7.74 8.10
C GLY A 18 16.77 8.20 8.88
N SER A 19 17.63 7.26 9.24
CA SER A 19 18.86 7.56 9.99
C SER A 19 19.95 8.13 9.09
N LEU A 20 20.61 9.19 9.56
CA LEU A 20 21.81 9.75 8.95
C LEU A 20 23.03 9.32 9.76
N TYR A 21 23.81 8.37 9.23
CA TYR A 21 25.05 7.90 9.86
C TYR A 21 26.23 8.78 9.41
N LEU A 22 26.97 9.35 10.36
CA LEU A 22 28.07 10.30 10.17
C LEU A 22 29.31 9.86 10.95
N ASP A 23 29.65 8.58 10.85
CA ASP A 23 30.75 8.00 11.61
C ASP A 23 32.10 8.60 11.16
N GLY A 24 33.02 8.84 12.08
CA GLY A 24 34.34 9.43 11.76
C GLY A 24 34.34 10.78 11.02
N CYS A 25 33.22 11.52 10.98
CA CYS A 25 33.12 12.84 10.33
C CYS A 25 33.49 13.95 11.33
N THR A 26 34.77 14.02 11.71
CA THR A 26 35.25 14.78 12.88
C THR A 26 35.17 16.31 12.75
N SER A 27 35.28 16.87 11.54
CA SER A 27 35.19 18.33 11.32
C SER A 27 33.77 18.85 11.12
N LEU A 28 32.76 17.98 11.17
CA LEU A 28 31.38 18.38 10.91
C LEU A 28 30.82 19.18 12.08
N LYS A 29 30.50 20.46 11.84
CA LYS A 29 29.87 21.31 12.85
C LYS A 29 28.45 20.83 13.11
N THR A 30 28.00 20.82 14.37
CA THR A 30 26.66 20.40 14.76
C THR A 30 25.60 21.18 13.98
N GLN A 31 24.86 20.51 13.09
CA GLN A 31 23.77 21.11 12.34
C GLN A 31 22.42 20.58 12.81
N LYS A 32 21.43 21.47 12.86
CA LYS A 32 20.03 21.09 13.12
C LYS A 32 19.45 20.38 11.89
N ILE A 33 19.48 19.05 11.90
CA ILE A 33 18.88 18.24 10.83
C ILE A 33 17.36 18.23 11.02
N LYS A 34 16.60 18.56 9.97
CA LYS A 34 15.15 18.39 9.99
C LYS A 34 14.83 16.90 9.86
N LYS A 35 14.39 16.28 10.95
CA LYS A 35 13.71 14.98 10.90
C LYS A 35 12.33 15.17 10.29
N LEU A 36 12.02 14.41 9.25
CA LEU A 36 10.73 14.47 8.59
C LEU A 36 9.66 13.79 9.44
N LYS A 37 8.45 14.35 9.39
CA LYS A 37 7.25 13.80 10.03
C LYS A 37 6.28 13.33 8.97
N ASP A 38 5.48 12.31 9.30
CA ASP A 38 4.46 11.80 8.39
C ASP A 38 3.55 12.93 7.87
N GLY A 39 3.34 12.97 6.56
CA GLY A 39 2.64 14.04 5.87
C GLY A 39 3.49 15.27 5.50
N ASP A 40 4.79 15.32 5.87
CA ASP A 40 5.68 16.41 5.45
C ASP A 40 5.74 16.47 3.91
N TYR A 41 5.23 17.56 3.34
CA TYR A 41 5.14 17.77 1.91
C TYR A 41 5.78 19.10 1.51
N VAL A 42 6.68 19.07 0.52
CA VAL A 42 7.24 20.24 -0.12
C VAL A 42 6.92 20.17 -1.61
N PRO A 43 6.07 21.08 -2.15
CA PRO A 43 5.68 21.10 -3.55
C PRO A 43 6.88 21.02 -4.51
N GLY A 44 6.77 20.16 -5.52
CA GLY A 44 7.83 19.95 -6.52
C GLY A 44 9.12 19.30 -5.99
N ARG A 45 9.18 18.92 -4.71
CA ARG A 45 10.38 18.35 -4.08
C ARG A 45 10.14 16.96 -3.52
N TYR A 46 9.32 16.82 -2.47
CA TYR A 46 9.08 15.54 -1.81
C TYR A 46 7.76 15.48 -1.05
N LEU A 47 7.31 14.26 -0.78
CA LEU A 47 6.32 13.87 0.23
C LEU A 47 6.97 12.81 1.13
N TYR A 48 6.84 12.93 2.45
CA TYR A 48 7.23 11.90 3.39
C TYR A 48 5.99 11.32 4.07
N ALA A 49 5.70 10.05 3.80
CA ALA A 49 4.48 9.38 4.25
C ALA A 49 4.73 7.88 4.44
N ASP A 50 4.14 7.28 5.47
CA ASP A 50 4.33 5.90 5.90
C ASP A 50 5.82 5.55 6.10
N GLY A 51 6.63 6.50 6.58
CA GLY A 51 8.09 6.32 6.73
C GLY A 51 8.88 6.31 5.43
N ILE A 52 8.26 6.66 4.30
CA ILE A 52 8.88 6.64 2.97
C ILE A 52 9.00 8.07 2.42
N LEU A 53 10.23 8.46 2.04
CA LEU A 53 10.50 9.72 1.35
C LEU A 53 10.34 9.56 -0.16
N THR A 54 9.27 10.08 -0.71
CA THR A 54 8.99 10.05 -2.14
C THR A 54 9.27 11.40 -2.77
N HIS A 55 10.17 11.44 -3.76
CA HIS A 55 10.40 12.64 -4.56
C HIS A 55 9.25 12.87 -5.53
N VAL A 56 8.56 14.00 -5.42
CA VAL A 56 7.33 14.28 -6.19
C VAL A 56 7.51 15.48 -7.11
N LYS A 57 6.98 15.37 -8.33
CA LYS A 57 6.97 16.42 -9.35
C LYS A 57 5.80 17.38 -9.16
N ARG A 58 4.61 16.85 -8.91
CA ARG A 58 3.36 17.63 -8.79
C ARG A 58 2.30 16.87 -7.99
N ARG A 59 1.30 17.61 -7.52
CA ARG A 59 0.11 17.11 -6.83
C ARG A 59 -1.13 17.41 -7.68
N LYS A 60 -2.09 16.49 -7.72
CA LYS A 60 -3.41 16.65 -8.33
C LYS A 60 -4.48 16.08 -7.40
N ALA A 61 -5.66 16.69 -7.36
CA ALA A 61 -6.83 16.12 -6.69
C ALA A 61 -7.78 15.56 -7.76
N VAL A 62 -8.27 14.34 -7.57
CA VAL A 62 -9.20 13.65 -8.47
C VAL A 62 -10.20 12.89 -7.60
N ASN A 63 -11.48 13.26 -7.67
CA ASN A 63 -12.59 12.59 -6.95
C ASN A 63 -12.30 12.35 -5.45
N GLY A 64 -11.84 13.37 -4.73
CA GLY A 64 -11.50 13.27 -3.31
C GLY A 64 -10.17 12.58 -2.99
N ILE A 65 -9.47 12.03 -3.99
CA ILE A 65 -8.14 11.44 -3.84
C ILE A 65 -7.07 12.43 -4.29
N THR A 66 -6.06 12.62 -3.43
CA THR A 66 -4.86 13.39 -3.80
C THR A 66 -3.83 12.46 -4.41
N TYR A 67 -3.44 12.70 -5.65
CA TYR A 67 -2.37 12.01 -6.36
C TYR A 67 -1.09 12.85 -6.41
N TYR A 68 -0.01 12.32 -5.87
CA TYR A 68 1.33 12.85 -5.94
C TYR A 68 2.12 12.08 -7.00
N GLN A 69 2.42 12.75 -8.11
CA GLN A 69 3.23 12.15 -9.16
C GLN A 69 4.70 12.15 -8.75
N GLY A 70 5.34 10.98 -8.75
CA GLY A 70 6.76 10.81 -8.50
C GLY A 70 7.64 11.45 -9.57
N LYS A 71 8.88 11.78 -9.19
CA LYS A 71 9.96 12.09 -10.14
C LYS A 71 10.57 10.84 -10.75
N ILE A 72 10.53 9.73 -10.00
CA ILE A 72 11.01 8.42 -10.43
C ILE A 72 9.80 7.65 -11.00
N PRO A 73 9.93 7.00 -12.17
CA PRO A 73 8.88 6.15 -12.72
C PRO A 73 8.38 5.13 -11.69
N ASN A 74 7.07 4.88 -11.68
CA ASN A 74 6.42 3.90 -10.79
C ASN A 74 6.58 4.17 -9.28
N ARG A 75 6.92 5.41 -8.88
CA ARG A 75 7.05 5.84 -7.47
C ARG A 75 6.11 7.00 -7.18
N ASN A 76 4.82 6.74 -7.27
CA ASN A 76 3.77 7.71 -6.98
C ASN A 76 3.17 7.48 -5.60
N VAL A 77 2.39 8.44 -5.11
CA VAL A 77 1.62 8.30 -3.86
C VAL A 77 0.19 8.78 -4.09
N VAL A 78 -0.79 8.06 -3.58
CA VAL A 78 -2.17 8.54 -3.45
C VAL A 78 -2.53 8.73 -1.98
N TYR A 79 -3.49 9.61 -1.71
CA TYR A 79 -3.95 9.92 -0.36
C TYR A 79 -5.47 10.17 -0.37
N ASP A 80 -6.21 9.48 0.50
CA ASP A 80 -7.69 9.58 0.60
C ASP A 80 -8.17 10.56 1.68
N GLY A 81 -7.28 11.32 2.31
CA GLY A 81 -7.61 12.14 3.48
C GLY A 81 -7.29 11.46 4.82
N LYS A 82 -6.94 10.18 4.81
CA LYS A 82 -6.57 9.41 6.01
C LYS A 82 -5.34 8.53 5.78
N ASN A 83 -5.35 7.73 4.72
CA ASN A 83 -4.32 6.76 4.35
C ASN A 83 -3.53 7.25 3.14
N TYR A 84 -2.22 7.00 3.15
CA TYR A 84 -1.38 7.09 1.96
C TYR A 84 -1.26 5.71 1.30
N ALA A 85 -1.04 5.65 0.00
CA ALA A 85 -0.60 4.41 -0.67
C ALA A 85 0.46 4.72 -1.73
N HIS A 86 1.59 4.01 -1.63
CA HIS A 86 2.70 4.13 -2.57
C HIS A 86 2.48 3.18 -3.73
N CYS A 87 2.45 3.71 -4.95
CA CYS A 87 1.92 2.99 -6.09
C CYS A 87 2.70 3.23 -7.38
N LYS A 88 2.66 2.23 -8.26
CA LYS A 88 3.21 2.34 -9.62
C LYS A 88 2.35 3.24 -10.50
N ASP A 89 1.03 3.14 -10.34
CA ASP A 89 0.02 3.89 -11.09
C ASP A 89 -1.17 4.24 -10.19
N PHE A 90 -2.04 5.14 -10.66
CA PHE A 90 -3.19 5.58 -9.88
C PHE A 90 -4.14 4.44 -9.50
N ARG A 91 -4.38 3.48 -10.42
CA ARG A 91 -5.32 2.37 -10.20
C ARG A 91 -4.86 1.46 -9.05
N THR A 92 -3.59 1.07 -9.05
CA THR A 92 -2.99 0.29 -7.96
C THR A 92 -2.98 1.06 -6.64
N GLY A 93 -2.75 2.38 -6.68
CA GLY A 93 -2.88 3.23 -5.50
C GLY A 93 -4.28 3.20 -4.89
N ILE A 94 -5.33 3.34 -5.71
CA ILE A 94 -6.72 3.26 -5.24
C ILE A 94 -7.00 1.89 -4.60
N ALA A 95 -6.56 0.80 -5.23
CA ALA A 95 -6.74 -0.55 -4.67
C ALA A 95 -6.07 -0.70 -3.29
N ASP A 96 -4.87 -0.13 -3.11
CA ASP A 96 -4.18 -0.15 -1.81
C ASP A 96 -4.85 0.75 -0.75
N LEU A 97 -5.41 1.89 -1.14
CA LEU A 97 -6.20 2.73 -0.23
C LEU A 97 -7.47 2.00 0.24
N ILE A 98 -8.20 1.39 -0.68
CA ILE A 98 -9.38 0.57 -0.39
C ILE A 98 -9.00 -0.56 0.58
N PHE A 99 -7.89 -1.25 0.32
CA PHE A 99 -7.39 -2.29 1.20
C PHE A 99 -7.03 -1.76 2.59
N LYS A 100 -6.30 -0.63 2.70
CA LYS A 100 -5.96 -0.05 4.00
C LYS A 100 -7.20 0.31 4.81
N SER A 101 -8.18 0.94 4.18
CA SER A 101 -9.48 1.27 4.77
C SER A 101 -10.25 0.01 5.21
N ALA A 102 -10.27 -1.02 4.37
CA ALA A 102 -10.92 -2.29 4.69
C ALA A 102 -10.21 -3.03 5.83
N LYS A 103 -8.87 -3.10 5.79
CA LYS A 103 -8.06 -3.75 6.82
C LYS A 103 -8.27 -3.12 8.20
N GLU A 104 -8.42 -1.80 8.27
CA GLU A 104 -8.72 -1.09 9.52
C GLU A 104 -10.06 -1.52 10.13
N ARG A 105 -11.08 -1.79 9.30
CA ARG A 105 -12.37 -2.33 9.76
C ARG A 105 -12.33 -3.82 10.13
N GLY A 106 -11.28 -4.54 9.73
CA GLY A 106 -11.09 -5.96 10.03
C GLY A 106 -11.83 -6.91 9.09
N ALA A 107 -11.48 -8.20 9.13
CA ALA A 107 -12.06 -9.22 8.25
C ALA A 107 -13.54 -9.47 8.52
N GLU A 108 -13.98 -9.34 9.77
CA GLU A 108 -15.35 -9.62 10.24
C GLU A 108 -16.44 -8.83 9.49
N GLN A 109 -16.10 -7.68 8.90
CA GLN A 109 -17.02 -6.91 8.05
C GLN A 109 -17.56 -7.73 6.85
N TYR A 110 -16.88 -8.82 6.48
CA TYR A 110 -17.23 -9.68 5.35
C TYR A 110 -17.89 -11.00 5.76
N ARG A 111 -18.00 -11.31 7.06
CA ARG A 111 -18.44 -12.64 7.51
C ARG A 111 -19.83 -13.01 6.99
N GLN A 112 -20.71 -12.03 6.88
CA GLN A 112 -22.10 -12.20 6.43
C GLN A 112 -22.30 -11.94 4.92
N ASP A 113 -21.23 -11.86 4.11
CA ASP A 113 -21.41 -11.74 2.65
C ASP A 113 -22.15 -12.98 2.10
N PRO A 114 -23.24 -12.83 1.32
CA PRO A 114 -23.94 -13.98 0.77
C PRO A 114 -23.07 -14.75 -0.23
N LEU A 115 -22.95 -16.08 -0.06
CA LEU A 115 -22.05 -16.91 -0.86
C LEU A 115 -22.34 -16.89 -2.36
N ASP A 116 -23.62 -16.71 -2.72
CA ASP A 116 -24.13 -16.75 -4.09
C ASP A 116 -24.37 -15.34 -4.69
N LYS A 117 -24.04 -14.27 -3.95
CA LYS A 117 -24.06 -12.89 -4.48
C LYS A 117 -22.81 -12.65 -5.35
N PRO A 118 -22.97 -12.11 -6.57
CA PRO A 118 -21.82 -11.82 -7.43
C PRO A 118 -21.11 -10.51 -7.03
N PHE A 119 -19.80 -10.58 -6.87
CA PHE A 119 -18.89 -9.47 -6.59
C PHE A 119 -17.91 -9.26 -7.74
N THR A 120 -17.45 -8.02 -7.91
CA THR A 120 -16.40 -7.71 -8.89
C THR A 120 -15.04 -8.28 -8.45
N VAL A 121 -14.13 -8.49 -9.40
CA VAL A 121 -12.77 -8.97 -9.09
C VAL A 121 -12.03 -8.07 -8.06
N PRO A 122 -12.06 -6.72 -8.13
CA PRO A 122 -11.42 -5.87 -7.11
C PRO A 122 -12.04 -5.99 -5.71
N GLU A 123 -13.36 -6.18 -5.65
CA GLU A 123 -14.09 -6.42 -4.40
C GLU A 123 -13.67 -7.75 -3.75
N LEU A 124 -13.52 -8.81 -4.56
CA LEU A 124 -13.05 -10.12 -4.11
C LEU A 124 -11.57 -10.08 -3.70
N ALA A 125 -10.73 -9.42 -4.48
CA ALA A 125 -9.32 -9.23 -4.18
C ALA A 125 -9.12 -8.50 -2.85
N THR A 126 -9.95 -7.49 -2.55
CA THR A 126 -9.91 -6.77 -1.26
C THR A 126 -10.29 -7.70 -0.11
N ARG A 127 -11.39 -8.44 -0.21
CA ARG A 127 -11.83 -9.43 0.79
C ARG A 127 -10.74 -10.45 1.06
N TYR A 128 -10.25 -11.07 -0.01
CA TYR A 128 -9.21 -12.09 0.05
C TYR A 128 -7.98 -11.57 0.78
N ARG A 129 -7.50 -10.38 0.43
CA ARG A 129 -6.33 -9.78 1.05
C ARG A 129 -6.55 -9.46 2.53
N VAL A 130 -7.74 -8.98 2.92
CA VAL A 130 -8.06 -8.68 4.33
C VAL A 130 -8.20 -9.95 5.15
N ILE A 131 -8.93 -10.95 4.65
CA ILE A 131 -9.22 -12.22 5.36
C ILE A 131 -7.95 -13.05 5.53
N THR A 132 -7.14 -13.16 4.47
CA THR A 132 -5.97 -14.05 4.45
C THR A 132 -4.69 -13.38 4.92
N GLY A 133 -4.63 -12.05 4.88
CA GLY A 133 -3.40 -11.29 5.11
C GLY A 133 -2.42 -11.30 3.93
N ALA A 134 -2.86 -11.70 2.73
CA ALA A 134 -2.01 -11.77 1.55
C ALA A 134 -1.30 -10.44 1.23
N CYS A 135 -0.07 -10.53 0.73
CA CYS A 135 0.61 -9.40 0.12
C CYS A 135 0.06 -9.14 -1.30
N GLN A 136 0.49 -8.05 -1.95
CA GLN A 136 0.02 -7.70 -3.29
C GLN A 136 0.27 -8.83 -4.32
N GLN A 137 1.41 -9.52 -4.22
CA GLN A 137 1.74 -10.65 -5.10
C GLN A 137 0.82 -11.84 -4.84
N GLY A 138 0.53 -12.15 -3.56
CA GLY A 138 -0.44 -13.20 -3.21
C GLY A 138 -1.86 -12.87 -3.70
N THR A 139 -2.27 -11.61 -3.63
CA THR A 139 -3.56 -11.17 -4.20
C THR A 139 -3.57 -11.27 -5.72
N GLN A 140 -2.44 -11.02 -6.39
CA GLN A 140 -2.36 -11.20 -7.84
C GLN A 140 -2.46 -12.68 -8.21
N ALA A 141 -1.74 -13.57 -7.53
CA ALA A 141 -1.85 -15.02 -7.74
C ALA A 141 -3.28 -15.55 -7.52
N PHE A 142 -3.99 -14.99 -6.54
CA PHE A 142 -5.42 -15.24 -6.35
C PHE A 142 -6.26 -14.84 -7.57
N ILE A 143 -6.05 -13.65 -8.14
CA ILE A 143 -6.77 -13.21 -9.35
C ILE A 143 -6.39 -14.08 -10.55
N ASP A 144 -5.11 -14.41 -10.71
CA ASP A 144 -4.60 -15.21 -11.82
C ASP A 144 -5.17 -16.64 -11.82
N SER A 145 -5.58 -17.16 -10.64
CA SER A 145 -6.25 -18.45 -10.53
C SER A 145 -7.64 -18.51 -11.19
N PHE A 146 -8.21 -17.36 -11.59
CA PHE A 146 -9.50 -17.31 -12.27
C PHE A 146 -9.38 -17.71 -13.76
N GLY A 147 -8.15 -17.90 -14.25
CA GLY A 147 -7.85 -18.28 -15.62
C GLY A 147 -7.84 -17.11 -16.60
N ASP A 148 -7.66 -17.41 -17.89
CA ASP A 148 -7.46 -16.41 -18.94
C ASP A 148 -8.75 -15.64 -19.30
N GLN A 149 -9.92 -16.24 -19.06
CA GLN A 149 -11.23 -15.64 -19.36
C GLN A 149 -11.88 -15.11 -18.08
N ILE A 150 -11.31 -14.02 -17.56
CA ILE A 150 -11.79 -13.38 -16.33
C ILE A 150 -13.19 -12.77 -16.58
N LYS A 151 -14.20 -13.28 -15.87
CA LYS A 151 -15.54 -12.69 -15.80
C LYS A 151 -15.51 -11.36 -15.06
N GLU A 152 -16.46 -10.48 -15.34
CA GLU A 152 -16.58 -9.22 -14.61
C GLU A 152 -16.90 -9.45 -13.12
N ARG A 153 -17.66 -10.50 -12.81
CA ARG A 153 -18.12 -10.83 -11.47
C ARG A 153 -18.06 -12.33 -11.20
N TYR A 154 -17.82 -12.67 -9.94
CA TYR A 154 -17.85 -14.04 -9.42
C TYR A 154 -18.56 -14.08 -8.06
N THR A 155 -19.16 -15.21 -7.72
CA THR A 155 -19.67 -15.48 -6.37
C THR A 155 -18.53 -15.95 -5.46
N ILE A 156 -18.72 -15.87 -4.14
CA ILE A 156 -17.74 -16.41 -3.19
C ILE A 156 -17.61 -17.93 -3.37
N ARG A 157 -18.72 -18.62 -3.64
CA ARG A 157 -18.72 -20.07 -3.91
C ARG A 157 -17.86 -20.44 -5.11
N GLU A 158 -17.99 -19.71 -6.22
CA GLU A 158 -17.13 -19.90 -7.40
C GLU A 158 -15.64 -19.66 -7.07
N VAL A 159 -15.35 -18.59 -6.35
CA VAL A 159 -13.97 -18.20 -6.01
C VAL A 159 -13.31 -19.22 -5.07
N ILE A 160 -14.05 -19.75 -4.09
CA ILE A 160 -13.56 -20.82 -3.21
C ILE A 160 -13.13 -22.04 -4.04
N GLU A 161 -13.94 -22.44 -5.04
CA GLU A 161 -13.62 -23.56 -5.92
C GLU A 161 -12.39 -23.27 -6.79
N LEU A 162 -12.38 -22.13 -7.49
CA LEU A 162 -11.32 -21.74 -8.42
C LEU A 162 -9.96 -21.60 -7.74
N THR A 163 -9.94 -21.20 -6.47
CA THR A 163 -8.71 -20.91 -5.74
C THR A 163 -8.21 -22.08 -4.90
N LYS A 164 -8.87 -23.25 -4.93
CA LYS A 164 -8.46 -24.44 -4.17
C LYS A 164 -6.97 -24.74 -4.37
N GLY A 165 -6.28 -24.97 -3.25
CA GLY A 165 -4.84 -25.26 -3.23
C GLY A 165 -3.92 -24.04 -3.35
N GLN A 166 -4.45 -22.84 -3.59
CA GLN A 166 -3.66 -21.61 -3.64
C GLN A 166 -3.35 -21.06 -2.24
N TYR A 167 -2.26 -20.28 -2.13
CA TYR A 167 -1.85 -19.67 -0.87
C TYR A 167 -2.95 -18.78 -0.29
N GLY A 168 -3.50 -19.15 0.87
CA GLY A 168 -4.55 -18.39 1.56
C GLY A 168 -5.98 -18.83 1.20
N ALA A 169 -6.17 -19.70 0.20
CA ALA A 169 -7.48 -20.16 -0.22
C ALA A 169 -8.21 -20.96 0.86
N GLY A 170 -7.50 -21.82 1.60
CA GLY A 170 -8.09 -22.55 2.73
C GLY A 170 -8.66 -21.62 3.80
N ARG A 171 -7.90 -20.59 4.19
CA ARG A 171 -8.34 -19.57 5.15
C ARG A 171 -9.50 -18.73 4.64
N PHE A 172 -9.53 -18.43 3.33
CA PHE A 172 -10.64 -17.74 2.71
C PHE A 172 -11.91 -18.59 2.72
N ALA A 173 -11.81 -19.89 2.39
CA ALA A 173 -12.91 -20.82 2.43
C ALA A 173 -13.43 -21.04 3.85
N GLU A 174 -12.54 -21.27 4.82
CA GLU A 174 -12.87 -21.43 6.24
C GLU A 174 -13.59 -20.20 6.81
N PHE A 175 -13.15 -19.00 6.42
CA PHE A 175 -13.80 -17.76 6.85
C PHE A 175 -15.29 -17.69 6.46
N TYR A 176 -15.67 -18.30 5.34
CA TYR A 176 -17.04 -18.33 4.82
C TYR A 176 -17.80 -19.64 5.10
N GLY A 177 -17.10 -20.70 5.51
CA GLY A 177 -17.66 -22.05 5.64
C GLY A 177 -18.18 -22.42 7.03
N ASN A 178 -18.09 -21.53 8.02
CA ASN A 178 -18.42 -21.84 9.42
C ASN A 178 -19.86 -21.51 9.85
N ASP A 179 -20.77 -21.14 8.94
CA ASP A 179 -22.17 -20.82 9.26
C ASP A 179 -23.17 -21.93 8.81
N GLU A 180 -22.84 -23.21 9.03
CA GLU A 180 -23.82 -24.31 8.98
C GLU A 180 -24.19 -24.89 10.38
N GLU A 181 -23.67 -24.34 11.48
CA GLU A 181 -24.07 -24.74 12.84
C GLU A 181 -24.23 -23.52 13.78
N ALA A 182 -25.34 -22.78 13.64
CA ALA A 182 -25.87 -21.89 14.68
C ALA A 182 -27.40 -21.83 14.63
#